data_AF-A0A651I5P4-F1
#
_entry.id   AF-A0A651I5P4-F1
#
_cell.length_a   1.000
_cell.length_b   1.000
_cell.length_c   1.000
_cell.angle_alpha   90.00
_cell.angle_beta   90.00
_cell.angle_gamma   90.00
#
_symmetry.space_group_name_H-M   'P 1'
#
loop_
_entity.id
_entity.type
_entity.pdbx_description
1 polymer ?
#
loop_
_entity_poly.entity_id
_entity_poly.type
_entity_poly.pdbx_seq_one_letter_code
_entity_poly.pdbx_strand_id
1 'polypeptide(L)'
;MNGRLGVCSWSLQPASPADLARKVSKVGVQWVQLALDPISHGDWDEEETVGDLKEAGIGIVSGMIGFPGEDYSTLETIRQTGGVRPDADWEMNLKRVRTNAALAEQQR
;
A
#
# COMPACT_ATOMS: atom_id res chain seq x y z
N MET A 1 8.54 10.18 22.59
CA MET A 1 7.52 9.81 21.58
C MET A 1 7.87 8.42 21.10
N ASN A 2 7.16 7.40 21.57
CA ASN A 2 7.50 6.00 21.34
C ASN A 2 6.31 5.27 20.70
N GLY A 3 6.05 5.54 19.43
CA GLY A 3 5.15 4.71 18.63
C GLY A 3 5.99 3.93 17.64
N ARG A 4 6.24 2.64 17.86
CA ARG A 4 6.74 1.73 16.80
C ARG A 4 5.59 1.03 16.05
N LEU A 5 4.36 1.50 16.28
CA LEU A 5 3.14 0.94 15.71
C LEU A 5 2.75 1.75 14.47
N GLY A 6 2.50 1.03 13.39
CA GLY A 6 1.97 1.57 12.16
C GLY A 6 0.84 0.70 11.63
N VAL A 7 0.22 1.17 10.55
CA VAL A 7 -0.89 0.48 9.90
C VAL A 7 -0.63 0.32 8.40
N CYS A 8 -1.07 -0.81 7.86
CA CYS A 8 -1.10 -1.04 6.42
C CYS A 8 -2.25 -0.23 5.81
N SER A 9 -1.97 0.68 4.86
CA SER A 9 -3.00 1.58 4.33
C SER A 9 -4.11 0.83 3.58
N TRP A 10 -3.80 -0.28 2.92
CA TRP A 10 -4.78 -1.13 2.24
C TRP A 10 -5.88 -1.62 3.18
N SER A 11 -5.54 -1.99 4.41
CA SER A 11 -6.52 -2.45 5.41
C SER A 11 -7.52 -1.37 5.81
N LEU A 12 -7.19 -0.09 5.63
CA LEU A 12 -8.07 1.04 5.93
C LEU A 12 -9.03 1.38 4.79
N GLN A 13 -8.86 0.76 3.62
CA GLN A 13 -9.67 0.97 2.42
C GLN A 13 -9.92 2.46 2.14
N PRO A 14 -8.88 3.31 2.07
CA PRO A 14 -9.04 4.73 1.83
C PRO A 14 -9.60 5.00 0.43
N ALA A 15 -10.47 6.00 0.31
CA ALA A 15 -11.00 6.43 -0.99
C ALA A 15 -10.11 7.46 -1.70
N SER A 16 -9.24 8.15 -0.96
CA SER A 16 -8.32 9.18 -1.46
C SER A 16 -7.14 9.37 -0.49
N PRO A 17 -6.10 10.12 -0.87
CA PRO A 17 -5.00 10.44 0.04
C PRO A 17 -5.43 11.16 1.32
N ALA A 18 -6.28 12.17 1.20
CA ALA A 18 -6.85 12.86 2.36
C ALA A 18 -7.67 11.92 3.27
N ASP A 19 -8.43 10.99 2.68
CA ASP A 19 -9.17 9.99 3.44
C ASP A 19 -8.23 9.02 4.18
N LEU A 20 -7.10 8.65 3.56
CA LEU A 20 -6.05 7.87 4.21
C LEU A 20 -5.48 8.60 5.42
N ALA A 21 -5.02 9.84 5.26
CA ALA A 21 -4.45 10.64 6.35
C ALA A 21 -5.44 10.77 7.53
N ARG A 22 -6.71 11.02 7.21
CA ARG A 22 -7.80 11.07 8.20
C ARG A 22 -8.01 9.73 8.90
N LYS A 23 -7.99 8.61 8.18
CA LYS A 23 -8.21 7.27 8.75
C LYS A 23 -7.03 6.83 9.63
N VAL A 24 -5.79 7.06 9.20
CA VAL A 24 -4.59 6.76 10.00
C VAL A 24 -4.60 7.57 11.30
N SER A 25 -4.92 8.86 11.23
CA SER A 25 -5.06 9.71 12.42
C SER A 25 -6.13 9.19 13.38
N LYS A 26 -7.26 8.70 12.88
CA LYS A 26 -8.32 8.09 13.71
C LYS A 26 -7.91 6.77 14.36
N VAL A 27 -7.03 6.00 13.74
CA VAL A 27 -6.44 4.79 14.34
C VAL A 27 -5.49 5.16 15.48
N GLY A 28 -4.93 6.37 15.49
CA GLY A 28 -4.05 6.86 16.54
C GLY A 28 -2.59 6.40 16.38
N VAL A 29 -2.18 6.08 15.16
CA VAL A 29 -0.79 5.73 14.81
C VAL A 29 -0.17 6.82 13.94
N GLN A 30 1.17 6.87 13.92
CA GLN A 30 1.94 7.89 13.19
C GLN A 30 2.74 7.31 12.02
N TRP A 31 2.60 6.01 11.76
CA TRP A 31 3.37 5.31 10.73
C TRP A 31 2.44 4.54 9.81
N VAL A 32 2.73 4.57 8.51
CA VAL A 32 1.99 3.82 7.51
C VAL A 32 2.92 2.94 6.68
N GLN A 33 2.49 1.69 6.46
CA GLN A 33 2.94 0.91 5.32
C GLN A 33 1.99 1.25 4.15
N LEU A 34 2.49 2.00 3.18
CA LEU A 34 1.69 2.57 2.10
C LEU A 34 1.48 1.57 0.97
N ALA A 35 0.24 1.22 0.67
CA ALA A 35 -0.15 0.56 -0.57
C ALA A 35 0.19 1.45 -1.76
N LEU A 36 1.07 0.96 -2.63
CA LEU A 36 1.63 1.71 -3.75
C LEU A 36 0.79 1.57 -5.04
N ASP A 37 -0.09 0.57 -5.11
CA ASP A 37 -0.93 0.29 -6.27
C ASP A 37 -1.77 1.50 -6.74
N PRO A 38 -2.47 2.26 -5.85
CA PRO A 38 -3.21 3.44 -6.29
C PRO A 38 -2.34 4.52 -6.97
N ILE A 39 -1.10 4.69 -6.50
CA ILE A 39 -0.16 5.65 -7.08
C ILE A 39 0.40 5.10 -8.41
N SER A 40 0.85 3.85 -8.42
CA SER A 40 1.45 3.24 -9.61
C SER A 40 0.47 3.05 -10.78
N HIS A 41 -0.84 2.94 -10.50
CA HIS A 41 -1.88 2.93 -11.53
C HIS A 41 -2.35 4.33 -11.95
N GLY A 42 -1.91 5.38 -11.25
CA GLY A 42 -2.31 6.77 -11.50
C GLY A 42 -3.71 7.12 -10.96
N ASP A 43 -4.27 6.30 -10.07
CA ASP A 43 -5.52 6.62 -9.39
C ASP A 43 -5.30 7.77 -8.39
N TRP A 44 -4.13 7.82 -7.76
CA TRP A 44 -3.70 8.83 -6.81
C TRP A 44 -2.44 9.54 -7.28
N ASP A 45 -2.35 10.85 -7.03
CA ASP A 45 -1.13 11.61 -7.26
C ASP A 45 -0.12 11.35 -6.13
N GLU A 46 1.15 11.15 -6.48
CA GLU A 46 2.21 10.84 -5.51
C GLU A 46 2.51 12.02 -4.60
N GLU A 47 2.66 13.23 -5.16
CA GLU A 47 3.02 14.44 -4.41
C GLU A 47 1.90 14.82 -3.45
N GLU A 48 0.65 14.75 -3.90
CA GLU A 48 -0.54 14.91 -3.05
C GLU A 48 -0.53 13.88 -1.92
N THR A 49 -0.27 12.61 -2.23
CA THR A 49 -0.31 11.55 -1.22
C THR A 49 0.74 11.71 -0.14
N VAL A 50 1.98 12.01 -0.53
CA VAL A 50 3.06 12.26 0.42
C VAL A 50 2.80 13.55 1.20
N GLY A 51 2.30 14.59 0.53
CA GLY A 51 1.92 15.88 1.12
C GLY A 51 0.89 15.73 2.24
N ASP A 52 -0.25 15.11 1.95
CA ASP A 52 -1.35 14.92 2.90
C ASP A 52 -0.92 14.12 4.15
N LEU A 53 -0.14 13.05 3.95
CA LEU A 53 0.39 12.26 5.07
C LEU A 53 1.35 13.08 5.92
N LYS A 54 2.25 13.84 5.29
CA LYS A 54 3.22 14.69 5.98
C LYS A 54 2.55 15.81 6.77
N GLU A 55 1.56 16.48 6.19
CA GLU A 55 0.78 17.53 6.87
C GLU A 55 0.05 16.98 8.11
N ALA A 56 -0.44 15.74 8.03
CA ALA A 56 -1.04 15.04 9.16
C ALA A 56 -0.01 14.49 10.19
N GLY A 57 1.29 14.69 9.98
CA GLY A 57 2.34 14.18 10.86
C GLY A 57 2.52 12.66 10.81
N ILE A 58 2.15 12.04 9.69
CA ILE A 58 2.25 10.60 9.44
C ILE A 58 3.49 10.32 8.59
N GLY A 59 4.37 9.43 9.06
CA GLY A 59 5.52 8.96 8.29
C GLY A 59 5.21 7.69 7.49
N ILE A 60 5.75 7.60 6.28
CA ILE A 60 5.76 6.38 5.47
C ILE A 60 6.98 5.55 5.88
N VAL A 61 6.79 4.31 6.32
CA VAL A 61 7.90 3.44 6.78
C VAL A 61 8.24 2.32 5.81
N SER A 62 7.30 1.95 4.95
CA SER A 62 7.49 0.93 3.92
C SER A 62 6.38 1.03 2.88
N GLY A 63 6.65 0.47 1.70
CA GLY A 63 5.64 0.23 0.67
C GLY A 63 4.99 -1.14 0.79
N MET A 64 3.82 -1.26 0.20
CA MET A 64 3.04 -2.48 0.04
C MET A 64 2.65 -2.63 -1.44
N ILE A 65 2.64 -3.87 -1.91
CA ILE A 65 2.24 -4.24 -3.27
C ILE A 65 1.18 -5.32 -3.16
N GLY A 66 0.08 -5.18 -3.90
CA GLY A 66 -0.93 -6.22 -4.06
C GLY A 66 -0.77 -6.92 -5.42
N PHE A 67 -1.20 -8.19 -5.49
CA PHE A 67 -1.25 -8.91 -6.76
C PHE A 67 -2.71 -9.15 -7.19
N PRO A 68 -3.09 -8.84 -8.45
CA PRO A 68 -4.50 -8.91 -8.89
C PRO A 68 -5.08 -10.32 -8.83
N GLY A 69 -4.23 -11.34 -8.92
CA GLY A 69 -4.64 -12.73 -8.83
C GLY A 69 -5.07 -13.15 -7.43
N GLU A 70 -4.77 -12.37 -6.40
CA GLU A 70 -5.06 -12.73 -5.01
C GLU A 70 -6.56 -12.70 -4.69
N ASP A 71 -7.16 -13.89 -4.54
CA ASP A 71 -8.46 -14.08 -3.94
C ASP A 71 -8.34 -14.56 -2.49
N TYR A 72 -8.66 -13.68 -1.55
CA TYR A 72 -8.64 -13.93 -0.11
C TYR A 72 -10.02 -14.23 0.50
N SER A 73 -11.01 -14.60 -0.33
CA SER A 73 -12.38 -14.89 0.11
C SER A 73 -12.52 -16.19 0.92
N THR A 74 -11.69 -17.20 0.67
CA THR A 74 -11.72 -18.51 1.36
C THR A 74 -10.32 -19.07 1.59
N LEU A 75 -10.15 -19.99 2.54
CA LEU A 75 -8.87 -20.68 2.74
C LEU A 75 -8.43 -21.48 1.50
N GLU A 76 -9.38 -22.00 0.72
CA GLU A 76 -9.09 -22.74 -0.51
C GLU A 76 -8.55 -21.81 -1.60
N THR A 77 -9.19 -20.66 -1.81
CA THR A 77 -8.73 -19.67 -2.79
C THR A 77 -7.41 -19.02 -2.34
N ILE A 78 -7.25 -18.67 -1.05
CA ILE A 78 -5.96 -18.23 -0.48
C ILE A 78 -4.84 -19.22 -0.83
N ARG A 79 -5.09 -20.53 -0.66
CA ARG A 79 -4.11 -21.57 -1.00
C ARG A 79 -3.74 -21.55 -2.48
N GLN A 80 -4.71 -21.37 -3.36
CA GLN A 80 -4.51 -21.42 -4.81
C GLN A 80 -3.85 -20.16 -5.35
N THR A 81 -4.27 -18.98 -4.87
CA THR A 81 -3.98 -17.69 -5.50
C THR A 81 -3.16 -16.73 -4.65
N GLY A 82 -2.96 -17.03 -3.37
CA GLY A 82 -2.31 -16.10 -2.44
C GLY A 82 -0.83 -15.85 -2.75
N GLY A 83 -0.42 -14.60 -2.60
CA GLY A 83 0.95 -14.15 -2.83
C GLY A 83 1.37 -14.28 -4.29
N VAL A 84 2.61 -14.76 -4.51
CA VAL A 84 3.23 -14.89 -5.85
C VAL A 84 3.11 -16.31 -6.42
N ARG A 85 2.21 -17.15 -5.87
CA ARG A 85 2.14 -18.57 -6.17
C ARG A 85 1.78 -18.91 -7.63
N PRO A 86 0.83 -18.23 -8.29
CA PRO A 86 0.43 -18.61 -9.65
C PRO A 86 1.50 -18.25 -10.69
N ASP A 87 2.03 -19.25 -11.40
CA ASP A 87 3.00 -19.04 -12.49
C ASP A 87 2.40 -18.21 -13.64
N ALA A 88 1.09 -18.35 -13.88
CA ALA A 88 0.38 -17.64 -14.94
C ALA A 88 0.49 -16.11 -14.81
N ASP A 89 0.64 -15.59 -13.59
CA ASP A 89 0.72 -14.15 -13.30
C ASP A 89 2.16 -13.66 -13.08
N TRP A 90 3.17 -14.52 -13.19
CA TRP A 90 4.54 -14.22 -12.79
C TRP A 90 5.11 -12.97 -13.48
N GLU A 91 5.03 -12.90 -14.82
CA GLU A 91 5.58 -11.78 -15.59
C GLU A 91 4.89 -10.45 -15.24
N MET A 92 3.57 -10.48 -15.03
CA MET A 92 2.79 -9.32 -14.60
C MET A 92 3.21 -8.88 -13.19
N ASN A 93 3.31 -9.83 -12.25
CA ASN A 93 3.71 -9.56 -10.87
C ASN A 93 5.13 -9.01 -10.81
N LEU A 94 6.06 -9.55 -11.59
CA LEU A 94 7.44 -9.06 -11.65
C LEU A 94 7.51 -7.62 -12.19
N LYS A 95 6.75 -7.32 -13.25
CA LYS A 95 6.64 -5.94 -13.77
C LYS A 95 6.10 -4.99 -12.70
N ARG A 96 5.02 -5.38 -12.01
CA ARG A 96 4.43 -4.60 -10.91
C ARG A 96 5.43 -4.35 -9.79
N VAL A 97 6.17 -5.37 -9.35
CA VAL A 97 7.18 -5.24 -8.31
C VAL A 97 8.27 -4.25 -8.71
N ARG A 98 8.75 -4.29 -9.96
CA ARG A 98 9.75 -3.32 -10.46
C ARG A 98 9.23 -1.89 -10.45
N THR A 99 8.00 -1.66 -10.92
CA THR A 99 7.38 -0.31 -10.90
C THR A 99 7.23 0.21 -9.48
N ASN A 100 6.66 -0.60 -8.58
CA ASN A 100 6.45 -0.20 -7.19
C ASN A 100 7.77 -0.04 -6.41
N ALA A 101 8.80 -0.83 -6.71
CA ALA A 101 10.12 -0.66 -6.09
C ALA A 101 10.77 0.67 -6.48
N ALA A 102 10.67 1.07 -7.76
CA ALA A 102 11.17 2.37 -8.23
C ALA A 102 10.41 3.56 -7.59
N LEU A 103 9.11 3.40 -7.35
CA LEU A 103 8.30 4.39 -6.62
C LEU A 103 8.73 4.47 -5.14
N ALA A 104 8.89 3.33 -4.47
CA ALA A 104 9.30 3.29 -3.07
C ALA A 104 10.68 3.92 -2.82
N GLU A 105 11.59 3.88 -3.81
CA GLU A 105 12.89 4.53 -3.73
C GLU A 105 12.80 6.06 -3.76
N GLN A 106 11.81 6.62 -4.44
CA GLN A 106 11.59 8.08 -4.56
C GLN A 106 11.00 8.69 -3.29
N GLN A 107 10.34 7.89 -2.44
CA GLN A 107 9.69 8.32 -1.20
C GLN A 107 10.62 8.34 0.03
N ARG A 108 11.94 8.21 -0.16
CA ARG A 108 12.93 8.24 0.92
C ARG A 108 13.29 9.64 1.41
#